data_AF-A0A7C2C4F7-F1
#
_entry.id   AF-A0A7C2C4F7-F1
#
_cell.length_a   1.000
_cell.length_b   1.000
_cell.length_c   1.000
_cell.angle_alpha   90.00
_cell.angle_beta   90.00
_cell.angle_gamma   90.00
#
_symmetry.space_group_name_H-M   'P 1'
#
loop_
_entity.id
_entity.type
_entity.pdbx_description
1 polymer ?
#
loop_
_entity_poly.entity_id
_entity_poly.type
_entity_poly.pdbx_seq_one_letter_code
_entity_poly.pdbx_strand_id
1 'polypeptide(L)' 'MDWETLENPKRLAKTFRFKDFREALAFANRVGELAERENHHPRLTVEWGRVAVEWWTHSAGGITERDRELARLTDALLG' A
#
# COMPACT_ATOMS: atom_id res chain seq x y z
N MET A 1 -5.72 -5.12 -12.19
CA MET A 1 -5.21 -4.45 -10.96
C MET A 1 -6.41 -3.77 -10.33
N ASP A 2 -6.91 -4.34 -9.23
CA ASP A 2 -8.05 -3.79 -8.47
C ASP A 2 -7.57 -2.72 -7.47
N TRP A 3 -6.79 -1.75 -7.95
CA TRP A 3 -6.37 -0.58 -7.17
C TRP A 3 -7.20 0.61 -7.61
N GLU A 4 -7.84 1.26 -6.65
CA GLU A 4 -8.61 2.48 -6.89
C GLU A 4 -7.67 3.67 -7.04
N THR A 5 -8.10 4.70 -7.77
CA THR A 5 -7.39 5.98 -7.80
C THR A 5 -8.17 6.98 -6.97
N LEU A 6 -7.54 7.47 -5.89
CA LEU A 6 -8.08 8.57 -5.09
C LEU A 6 -7.45 9.88 -5.55
N GLU A 7 -8.20 10.98 -5.47
CA GLU A 7 -7.75 12.32 -5.84
C GLU A 7 -7.27 13.13 -4.62
N ASN A 8 -6.55 14.23 -4.87
CA ASN A 8 -6.08 15.22 -3.89
C ASN A 8 -5.30 14.64 -2.67
N PRO A 9 -4.04 14.17 -2.84
CA PRO A 9 -3.30 14.01 -4.09
C PRO A 9 -3.70 12.73 -4.82
N LYS A 10 -3.39 12.66 -6.12
CA LYS A 10 -3.65 11.47 -6.92
C LYS A 10 -2.82 10.29 -6.41
N ARG A 11 -3.46 9.19 -6.01
CA ARG A 11 -2.79 8.03 -5.39
C ARG A 11 -3.51 6.73 -5.69
N LEU A 12 -2.76 5.64 -5.77
CA LEU A 12 -3.32 4.29 -5.85
C LEU A 12 -3.70 3.84 -4.44
N ALA A 13 -4.90 3.30 -4.26
CA ALA A 13 -5.39 2.84 -2.98
C ALA A 13 -5.99 1.43 -3.08
N LYS A 14 -5.74 0.59 -2.07
CA LYS A 14 -6.39 -0.71 -1.91
C LYS A 14 -6.53 -1.08 -0.44
N THR A 15 -7.66 -1.68 -0.09
CA THR A 15 -7.90 -2.21 1.26
C THR A 15 -7.81 -3.73 1.26
N PHE A 16 -6.95 -4.26 2.12
CA PHE A 16 -6.78 -5.69 2.37
C PHE A 16 -7.51 -6.06 3.67
N ARG A 17 -8.17 -7.22 3.69
CA ARG A 17 -8.97 -7.70 4.83
C ARG A 17 -8.34 -8.94 5.45
N PHE A 18 -8.39 -9.01 6.78
CA PHE A 18 -7.79 -10.04 7.62
C PHE A 18 -8.76 -10.45 8.73
N LYS A 19 -8.47 -11.56 9.42
CA LYS A 19 -9.36 -12.06 10.48
C LYS A 19 -9.34 -11.18 11.73
N ASP A 20 -8.18 -10.64 12.07
CA ASP A 20 -7.97 -9.85 13.29
C ASP A 20 -6.89 -8.77 13.10
N PHE A 21 -6.64 -8.00 14.17
CA PHE A 21 -5.63 -6.95 14.16
C PHE A 21 -4.20 -7.47 14.01
N ARG A 22 -3.89 -8.66 14.55
CA ARG A 22 -2.53 -9.22 14.51
C ARG A 22 -2.14 -9.57 13.08
N GLU A 23 -3.05 -10.22 12.34
CA GLU A 23 -2.85 -10.53 10.92
C GLU A 23 -2.73 -9.26 10.07
N ALA A 24 -3.58 -8.25 10.33
CA ALA A 24 -3.49 -6.96 9.65
C ALA A 24 -2.14 -6.27 9.90
N LEU A 25 -1.69 -6.20 11.15
CA LEU A 25 -0.40 -5.61 11.50
C LEU A 25 0.77 -6.38 10.86
N ALA A 26 0.70 -7.72 10.84
CA ALA A 26 1.73 -8.54 10.20
C ALA A 26 1.84 -8.26 8.70
N PHE A 27 0.72 -8.09 8.00
CA PHE A 27 0.73 -7.67 6.60
C PHE A 27 1.29 -6.25 6.42
N ALA A 28 0.87 -5.30 7.26
CA ALA A 28 1.37 -3.92 7.21
C ALA A 28 2.90 -3.86 7.38
N ASN A 29 3.47 -4.68 8.29
CA ASN A 29 4.91 -4.79 8.47
C ASN A 29 5.62 -5.28 7.20
N ARG A 30 5.07 -6.29 6.51
CA ARG A 30 5.63 -6.77 5.23
C ARG A 30 5.60 -5.70 4.14
N VAL A 31 4.55 -4.88 4.11
CA VAL A 31 4.48 -3.73 3.21
C VAL A 31 5.51 -2.66 3.60
N GLY A 32 5.75 -2.45 4.90
CA GLY A 32 6.82 -1.59 5.41
C GLY A 32 8.22 -2.07 5.02
N GLU A 33 8.51 -3.37 5.14
CA GLU A 33 9.78 -3.96 4.71
C GLU A 33 10.00 -3.81 3.19
N LEU A 34 8.93 -4.00 2.40
CA LEU A 34 8.94 -3.71 0.97
C LEU A 34 9.26 -2.24 0.71
N ALA A 35 8.61 -1.33 1.42
CA ALA A 35 8.81 0.12 1.27
C ALA A 35 10.27 0.54 1.53
N GLU A 36 10.86 0.04 2.61
CA GLU A 36 12.27 0.30 2.96
C GLU A 36 13.24 -0.26 1.91
N ARG A 37 13.02 -1.50 1.46
CA ARG A 37 13.85 -2.14 0.42
C ARG A 37 13.82 -1.35 -0.89
N GLU A 38 12.64 -0.83 -1.24
CA GLU A 38 12.39 -0.14 -2.49
C GLU A 38 12.63 1.38 -2.40
N ASN A 39 12.97 1.88 -1.20
CA ASN A 39 13.15 3.28 -0.83
C ASN A 39 11.99 4.18 -1.33
N HIS A 40 10.76 3.71 -1.12
CA HIS A 40 9.54 4.42 -1.51
C HIS A 40 8.43 4.05 -0.55
N HIS A 41 7.81 5.05 0.08
CA HIS A 41 7.00 4.82 1.28
C HIS A 41 5.51 5.05 1.01
N PRO A 42 4.63 4.10 1.38
CA PRO A 42 3.19 4.25 1.26
C PRO A 42 2.63 5.03 2.45
N ARG A 43 1.36 5.40 2.35
CA ARG A 43 0.52 5.57 3.56
C ARG A 43 -0.10 4.23 3.91
N LEU A 44 0.03 3.85 5.18
CA LEU A 44 -0.59 2.66 5.77
C LEU A 44 -1.58 3.06 6.84
N THR A 45 -2.79 2.55 6.75
CA THR A 45 -3.80 2.64 7.81
C THR A 45 -4.11 1.22 8.28
N VAL A 46 -3.76 0.91 9.53
CA VAL A 46 -3.93 -0.41 10.13
C VAL A 46 -5.04 -0.34 11.17
N GLU A 47 -6.08 -1.16 10.98
CA GLU A 47 -7.23 -1.24 11.88
C GLU A 47 -7.63 -2.71 12.07
N TRP A 48 -8.60 -2.99 12.93
CA TRP A 48 -9.04 -4.37 13.19
C TRP A 48 -9.49 -5.06 11.89
N GLY A 49 -8.78 -6.13 11.51
CA GLY A 49 -9.10 -6.93 10.34
C GLY A 49 -8.93 -6.21 9.00
N ARG A 50 -8.23 -5.07 8.93
CA ARG A 50 -7.97 -4.39 7.65
C ARG A 50 -6.67 -3.58 7.61
N VAL A 51 -6.08 -3.51 6.42
CA VAL A 51 -4.99 -2.59 6.08
C VAL A 51 -5.35 -1.84 4.80
N ALA A 52 -5.46 -0.52 4.88
CA ALA A 52 -5.50 0.31 3.68
C ALA A 52 -4.06 0.71 3.30
N VAL A 53 -3.68 0.47 2.05
CA VAL A 53 -2.38 0.82 1.48
C VAL A 53 -2.60 1.85 0.39
N GLU A 54 -1.83 2.93 0.45
CA GLU A 54 -1.89 4.00 -0.54
C GLU A 54 -0.50 4.38 -1.05
N TRP A 55 -0.32 4.33 -2.37
CA TRP A 55 0.95 4.62 -3.06
C TRP A 55 0.82 5.89 -3.91
N TRP A 56 1.71 6.85 -3.67
CA TRP A 56 1.96 7.99 -4.56
C TRP A 56 3.37 8.53 -4.34
N THR A 57 3.86 9.26 -5.33
CA THR A 57 5.15 9.93 -5.28
C THR A 57 4.97 11.35 -4.77
N HIS A 58 5.43 11.63 -3.54
CA HIS A 58 5.27 12.92 -2.87
C HIS A 58 5.86 14.09 -3.69
N SER A 59 7.08 13.94 -4.18
CA SER A 59 7.78 14.97 -4.95
C SER A 59 7.15 15.26 -6.31
N ALA A 60 6.40 14.30 -6.88
CA ALA A 60 5.66 14.47 -8.13
C ALA A 60 4.21 14.92 -7.92
N GLY A 61 3.74 14.96 -6.66
CA GLY A 61 2.35 15.31 -6.33
C GLY A 61 1.30 14.31 -6.85
N GLY A 62 1.70 13.08 -7.20
CA GLY A 62 0.79 12.14 -7.84
C GLY A 62 1.37 10.74 -8.10
N ILE A 63 0.65 9.96 -8.90
CA ILE A 63 1.02 8.59 -9.29
C ILE A 63 2.11 8.62 -10.36
N THR A 64 3.19 7.90 -10.13
CA THR A 64 4.24 7.57 -11.12
C THR A 64 4.23 6.07 -11.45
N GLU A 65 5.12 5.62 -12.35
CA GLU A 65 5.27 4.18 -12.61
C GLU A 65 5.76 3.42 -11.37
N ARG A 66 6.55 4.08 -10.51
CA ARG A 66 7.05 3.48 -9.27
C ARG A 66 5.91 3.06 -8.34
N ASP A 67 4.87 3.89 -8.27
CA ASP A 67 3.66 3.59 -7.48
C ASP A 67 2.89 2.38 -8.05
N ARG A 68 2.84 2.24 -9.38
CA ARG A 68 2.19 1.09 -10.04
C ARG A 68 2.99 -0.20 -9.84
N GLU A 69 4.31 -0.12 -9.87
CA GLU A 69 5.19 -1.25 -9.56
C GLU A 69 5.01 -1.72 -8.11
N LEU A 70 5.01 -0.79 -7.15
CA LEU A 70 4.84 -1.13 -5.73
C LEU A 70 3.44 -1.63 -5.41
N ALA A 71 2.41 -1.14 -6.10
CA ALA A 71 1.06 -1.72 -6.03
C ALA A 71 1.05 -3.20 -6.45
N ARG A 72 1.73 -3.56 -7.55
CA ARG A 72 1.87 -4.96 -8.01
C ARG A 72 2.66 -5.81 -7.02
N LEU A 73 3.78 -5.29 -6.50
CA LEU A 73 4.60 -5.98 -5.50
C LEU A 73 3.83 -6.18 -4.18
N THR A 74 3.00 -5.21 -3.79
CA THR A 74 2.12 -5.32 -2.61
C THR A 74 1.10 -6.45 -2.79
N ASP A 75 0.46 -6.55 -3.96
CA ASP A 75 -0.47 -7.65 -4.25
C ASP A 75 0.21 -9.03 -4.16
N ALA A 76 1.47 -9.12 -4.59
CA ALA A 76 2.26 -10.36 -4.54
C ALA A 76 2.64 -10.81 -3.10
N LEU A 77 2.50 -9.94 -2.09
CA LEU A 77 2.70 -10.33 -0.69
C LEU A 77 1.58 -11.24 -0.16
N LEU A 78 0.42 -11.30 -0.81
CA LEU A 78 -0.69 -12.18 -0.39
C LEU A 78 -0.70 -13.54 -1.08
N GLY A 79 0.27 -13.80 -1.95
CA GLY A 79 0.52 -15.13 -2.55
C GLY A 79 1.17 -16.10 -1.59
#